data_AF-A0A0E3R108-F1
#
_entry.id   AF-A0A0E3R108-F1
#
_cell.length_a   1.000
_cell.length_b   1.000
_cell.length_c   1.000
_cell.angle_alpha   90.00
_cell.angle_beta   90.00
_cell.angle_gamma   90.00
#
_symmetry.space_group_name_H-M   'P 1'
#
loop_
_entity.id
_entity.type
_entity.pdbx_description
1 polymer ?
#
loop_
_entity_poly.entity_id
_entity_poly.type
_entity_poly.pdbx_seq_one_letter_code
_entity_poly.pdbx_strand_id
1 'polypeptide(L)'
;MAWMMDEYSKLAGRNVFCSITGKPTSLGGSAGRYDATARGGLYTIREAAERIGISLEASRVAVHGFGNVGYHAAYLAKKLYGCKVVAVSDSKGAIFSPYGLDPEDVSGHKHSTGSVRDYPGAENLTNEELRELDVEILIPASLENIITEENAGNIKARILAEMANGPTTVEGEAILNSKGVHIIPDILQWRRSYCFIF
;
A
#
# COMPACT_ATOMS: atom_id res chain seq x y z
N MET A 1 -21.67 6.51 -1.76
CA MET A 1 -22.32 5.49 -0.91
C MET A 1 -23.53 6.02 -0.15
N ALA A 2 -23.43 7.16 0.55
CA ALA A 2 -24.58 7.74 1.28
C ALA A 2 -25.80 7.98 0.38
N TRP A 3 -25.65 8.64 -0.78
CA TRP A 3 -26.75 8.86 -1.73
C TRP A 3 -27.34 7.57 -2.30
N MET A 4 -26.51 6.57 -2.58
CA MET A 4 -26.98 5.28 -3.07
C MET A 4 -27.85 4.56 -2.02
N MET A 5 -27.47 4.65 -0.74
CA MET A 5 -28.26 4.10 0.37
C MET A 5 -29.55 4.88 0.59
N ASP A 6 -29.51 6.21 0.50
CA ASP A 6 -30.69 7.08 0.59
C ASP A 6 -31.71 6.75 -0.51
N GLU A 7 -31.26 6.66 -1.76
CA GLU A 7 -32.13 6.37 -2.90
C GLU A 7 -32.74 4.97 -2.81
N TYR A 8 -31.94 3.97 -2.44
CA TYR A 8 -32.45 2.62 -2.21
C TYR A 8 -33.48 2.58 -1.06
N SER A 9 -33.23 3.33 0.01
CA SER A 9 -34.15 3.40 1.16
C SER A 9 -35.49 4.03 0.79
N LYS A 10 -35.48 5.05 -0.08
CA LYS A 10 -36.72 5.65 -0.62
C LYS A 10 -37.51 4.63 -1.45
N LEU A 11 -36.84 3.93 -2.37
CA LEU A 11 -37.49 2.91 -3.21
C LEU A 11 -38.06 1.75 -2.37
N ALA A 12 -37.38 1.38 -1.29
CA ALA A 12 -37.83 0.32 -0.37
C ALA A 12 -38.92 0.77 0.62
N GLY A 13 -39.23 2.07 0.70
CA GLY A 13 -40.20 2.63 1.65
C GLY A 13 -39.77 2.54 3.12
N ARG A 14 -38.50 2.23 3.40
CA ARG A 14 -37.93 2.10 4.74
C ARG A 14 -36.43 2.31 4.71
N ASN A 15 -35.84 2.70 5.83
CA ASN A 15 -34.38 2.81 5.94
C ASN A 15 -33.73 1.41 5.81
N VAL A 16 -32.89 1.23 4.79
CA VAL A 16 -32.14 -0.02 4.56
C VAL A 16 -30.64 0.26 4.61
N PHE A 17 -30.12 0.60 5.80
CA PHE A 17 -28.71 0.96 5.97
C PHE A 17 -27.73 -0.15 5.56
N CYS A 18 -28.11 -1.42 5.66
CA CYS A 18 -27.26 -2.57 5.33
C CYS A 18 -27.20 -2.90 3.83
N SER A 19 -27.91 -2.16 2.97
CA SER A 19 -27.92 -2.45 1.52
C SER A 19 -26.56 -2.18 0.85
N ILE A 20 -25.82 -1.18 1.34
CA ILE A 20 -24.58 -0.69 0.75
C ILE A 20 -23.53 -0.47 1.83
N THR A 21 -22.27 -0.82 1.57
CA THR A 21 -21.15 -0.60 2.51
C THR A 21 -20.28 0.59 2.08
N GLY A 22 -19.31 0.97 2.93
CA GLY A 22 -18.49 2.17 2.68
C GLY A 22 -19.24 3.49 2.87
N LYS A 23 -20.29 3.48 3.70
CA LYS A 23 -21.02 4.68 4.12
C LYS A 23 -20.20 5.47 5.15
N PRO A 24 -20.51 6.77 5.37
CA PRO A 24 -20.02 7.50 6.53
C PRO A 24 -20.38 6.81 7.85
N THR A 25 -19.56 6.99 8.89
CA THR A 25 -19.82 6.44 10.23
C THR A 25 -21.16 6.91 10.81
N SER A 26 -21.54 8.17 10.55
CA SER A 26 -22.84 8.72 10.92
C SER A 26 -24.05 8.02 10.28
N LEU A 27 -23.83 7.22 9.23
CA LEU A 27 -24.84 6.44 8.52
C LEU A 27 -24.61 4.93 8.64
N GLY A 28 -23.96 4.48 9.73
CA GLY A 28 -23.68 3.06 9.97
C GLY A 28 -22.53 2.51 9.12
N GLY A 29 -21.54 3.34 8.81
CA GLY A 29 -20.26 2.92 8.25
C GLY A 29 -19.28 2.40 9.31
N SER A 30 -18.38 1.50 8.92
CA SER A 30 -17.36 0.95 9.82
C SER A 30 -16.20 1.93 10.03
N ALA A 31 -15.83 2.19 11.29
CA ALA A 31 -14.78 3.13 11.67
C ALA A 31 -13.37 2.68 11.23
N GLY A 32 -13.11 1.37 11.16
CA GLY A 32 -11.82 0.80 10.78
C GLY A 32 -11.59 0.71 9.27
N ARG A 33 -12.50 1.22 8.44
CA ARG A 33 -12.42 1.04 6.98
C ARG A 33 -11.25 1.78 6.34
N TYR A 34 -10.84 2.91 6.90
CA TYR A 34 -9.92 3.84 6.24
C TYR A 34 -8.52 3.24 6.03
N ASP A 35 -8.02 2.50 7.02
CA ASP A 35 -6.69 1.86 7.02
C ASP A 35 -6.75 0.32 6.84
N ALA A 36 -7.94 -0.25 6.66
CA ALA A 36 -8.17 -1.69 6.67
C ALA A 36 -7.29 -2.48 5.67
N THR A 37 -7.18 -2.01 4.42
CA THR A 37 -6.38 -2.68 3.37
C THR A 37 -4.90 -2.70 3.77
N ALA A 38 -4.34 -1.54 4.10
CA ALA A 38 -2.94 -1.42 4.50
C ALA A 38 -2.64 -2.25 5.75
N ARG A 39 -3.52 -2.19 6.75
CA ARG A 39 -3.37 -2.97 7.99
C ARG A 39 -3.46 -4.48 7.74
N GLY A 40 -4.32 -4.93 6.83
CA GLY A 40 -4.39 -6.32 6.38
C GLY A 40 -3.09 -6.74 5.71
N GLY A 41 -2.61 -5.95 4.76
CA GLY A 41 -1.36 -6.19 4.04
C GLY A 41 -0.12 -6.22 4.95
N LEU A 42 -0.07 -5.40 6.00
CA LEU A 42 1.07 -5.49 6.92
C LEU A 42 1.03 -6.72 7.82
N TYR A 43 -0.16 -7.29 8.08
CA TYR A 43 -0.23 -8.56 8.81
C TYR A 43 0.31 -9.70 7.96
N THR A 44 0.00 -9.71 6.66
CA THR A 44 0.57 -10.72 5.76
C THR A 44 2.08 -10.54 5.60
N ILE A 45 2.57 -9.29 5.54
CA ILE A 45 4.02 -9.01 5.56
C ILE A 45 4.68 -9.53 6.84
N ARG A 46 4.05 -9.37 8.02
CA ARG A 46 4.56 -9.92 9.28
C ARG A 46 4.73 -11.43 9.23
N GLU A 47 3.68 -12.15 8.81
CA GLU A 47 3.73 -13.62 8.71
C GLU A 47 4.78 -14.09 7.68
N ALA A 48 4.89 -13.38 6.55
CA ALA A 48 5.88 -13.67 5.53
C ALA A 48 7.31 -13.45 6.04
N ALA A 49 7.55 -12.32 6.72
CA ALA A 49 8.85 -11.96 7.28
C ALA A 49 9.30 -12.98 8.34
N GLU A 50 8.40 -13.42 9.23
CA GLU A 50 8.68 -14.48 10.20
C GLU A 50 9.09 -15.79 9.50
N ARG A 51 8.35 -16.17 8.45
CA ARG A 51 8.62 -17.41 7.71
C ARG A 51 9.95 -17.42 6.96
N ILE A 52 10.42 -16.27 6.48
CA ILE A 52 11.66 -16.16 5.70
C ILE A 52 12.83 -15.55 6.50
N GLY A 53 12.65 -15.37 7.82
CA GLY A 53 13.69 -14.93 8.74
C GLY A 53 14.14 -13.49 8.56
N ILE A 54 13.20 -12.56 8.32
CA ILE A 54 13.47 -11.12 8.23
C ILE A 54 12.94 -10.41 9.48
N SER A 55 13.77 -9.56 10.10
CA SER A 55 13.30 -8.65 11.15
C SER A 55 12.65 -7.42 10.52
N LEU A 56 11.38 -7.19 10.81
CA LEU A 56 10.65 -6.00 10.33
C LEU A 56 11.25 -4.69 10.84
N GLU A 57 11.70 -4.65 12.09
CA GLU A 57 12.31 -3.45 12.70
C GLU A 57 13.60 -3.02 11.96
N ALA A 58 14.35 -3.99 11.44
CA ALA A 58 15.56 -3.74 10.66
C ALA A 58 15.28 -3.55 9.16
N SER A 59 14.03 -3.70 8.70
CA SER A 59 13.68 -3.72 7.28
C SER A 59 13.52 -2.32 6.70
N ARG A 60 14.15 -2.09 5.56
CA ARG A 60 13.90 -0.96 4.66
C ARG A 60 12.65 -1.27 3.84
N VAL A 61 11.76 -0.29 3.75
CA VAL A 61 10.48 -0.40 3.02
C VAL A 61 10.42 0.67 1.94
N ALA A 62 10.11 0.26 0.71
CA ALA A 62 9.74 1.16 -0.38
C ALA A 62 8.24 1.01 -0.70
N VAL A 63 7.52 2.12 -0.82
CA VAL A 63 6.08 2.12 -1.12
C VAL A 63 5.81 2.83 -2.43
N HIS A 64 5.39 2.08 -3.45
CA HIS A 64 5.03 2.64 -4.73
C HIS A 64 3.56 3.10 -4.70
N GLY A 65 3.33 4.41 -4.59
CA GLY A 65 1.99 5.02 -4.54
C GLY A 65 1.56 5.50 -3.17
N PHE A 66 1.58 6.81 -2.93
CA PHE A 66 1.30 7.45 -1.66
C PHE A 66 -0.16 7.96 -1.59
N GLY A 67 -1.09 7.12 -2.03
CA GLY A 67 -2.54 7.33 -1.86
C GLY A 67 -3.02 6.86 -0.49
N ASN A 68 -4.31 6.59 -0.33
CA ASN A 68 -4.87 6.09 0.92
C ASN A 68 -4.15 4.82 1.42
N VAL A 69 -4.03 3.81 0.55
CA VAL A 69 -3.42 2.53 0.94
C VAL A 69 -1.94 2.68 1.22
N GLY A 70 -1.16 3.29 0.32
CA GLY A 70 0.28 3.41 0.52
C GLY A 70 0.70 4.35 1.65
N TYR A 71 -0.04 5.45 1.90
CA TYR A 71 0.19 6.27 3.09
C TYR A 71 0.00 5.43 4.36
N HIS A 72 -1.13 4.72 4.49
CA HIS A 72 -1.37 3.87 5.65
C HIS A 72 -0.39 2.70 5.74
N ALA A 73 0.08 2.16 4.62
CA ALA A 73 1.09 1.11 4.61
C ALA A 73 2.41 1.64 5.18
N ALA A 74 2.88 2.79 4.70
CA ALA A 74 4.09 3.45 5.22
C ALA A 74 3.94 3.81 6.71
N TYR A 75 2.83 4.45 7.08
CA TYR A 75 2.55 4.86 8.45
C TYR A 75 2.51 3.67 9.41
N LEU A 76 1.73 2.64 9.09
CA LEU A 76 1.58 1.48 9.96
C LEU A 76 2.84 0.62 10.00
N ALA A 77 3.64 0.58 8.92
CA ALA A 77 4.90 -0.18 8.89
C ALA A 77 5.88 0.40 9.89
N LYS A 78 6.03 1.74 9.88
CA LYS A 78 6.83 2.47 10.87
C LYS A 78 6.23 2.30 12.27
N LYS A 79 4.94 2.56 12.45
CA LYS A 79 4.30 2.65 13.77
C LYS A 79 4.16 1.30 14.50
N LEU A 80 3.76 0.25 13.79
CA LEU A 80 3.46 -1.06 14.41
C LEU A 80 4.69 -1.96 14.49
N TYR A 81 5.62 -1.83 13.54
CA TYR A 81 6.71 -2.79 13.38
C TYR A 81 8.09 -2.15 13.37
N GLY A 82 8.19 -0.82 13.51
CA GLY A 82 9.47 -0.12 13.53
C GLY A 82 10.18 -0.09 12.17
N CYS A 83 9.51 -0.47 11.07
CA CYS A 83 10.15 -0.52 9.76
C CYS A 83 10.66 0.87 9.35
N LYS A 84 11.80 0.91 8.67
CA LYS A 84 12.32 2.15 8.08
C LYS A 84 11.75 2.33 6.68
N VAL A 85 10.77 3.23 6.53
CA VAL A 85 10.27 3.61 5.20
C VAL A 85 11.32 4.49 4.53
N VAL A 86 12.03 3.97 3.54
CA VAL A 86 13.14 4.69 2.88
C VAL A 86 12.71 5.36 1.58
N ALA A 87 11.63 4.93 0.96
CA ALA A 87 11.15 5.50 -0.29
C ALA A 87 9.63 5.47 -0.40
N VAL A 88 9.05 6.52 -0.96
CA VAL A 88 7.64 6.57 -1.33
C VAL A 88 7.46 7.27 -2.68
N SER A 89 6.46 6.89 -3.47
CA SER A 89 6.14 7.57 -4.73
C SER A 89 4.71 8.05 -4.86
N ASP A 90 4.46 8.96 -5.80
CA ASP A 90 3.13 9.29 -6.31
C ASP A 90 3.12 9.35 -7.84
N SER A 91 2.09 10.00 -8.42
CA SER A 91 1.93 10.11 -9.86
C SER A 91 2.98 10.98 -10.56
N LYS A 92 3.73 11.82 -9.84
CA LYS A 92 4.74 12.73 -10.41
C LYS A 92 6.18 12.25 -10.21
N GLY A 93 6.40 11.25 -9.37
CA GLY A 93 7.70 10.62 -9.11
C GLY A 93 7.82 10.10 -7.69
N ALA A 94 9.05 9.85 -7.27
CA ALA A 94 9.39 9.24 -5.99
C ALA A 94 10.33 10.12 -5.18
N ILE A 95 10.40 9.84 -3.89
CA ILE A 95 11.42 10.37 -2.98
C ILE A 95 12.10 9.24 -2.22
N PHE A 96 13.37 9.43 -1.91
CA PHE A 96 14.20 8.48 -1.17
C PHE A 96 15.00 9.18 -0.08
N SER A 97 15.10 8.53 1.07
CA SER A 97 16.02 8.91 2.14
C SER A 97 16.56 7.66 2.83
N PRO A 98 17.90 7.46 2.86
CA PRO A 98 18.51 6.33 3.56
C PRO A 98 18.32 6.39 5.08
N TYR A 99 18.04 7.59 5.61
CA TYR A 99 17.76 7.81 7.03
C TYR A 99 16.31 7.47 7.41
N GLY A 100 15.43 7.30 6.41
CA GLY A 100 14.01 7.05 6.57
C GLY A 100 13.18 8.32 6.39
N LEU A 101 11.91 8.12 6.04
CA LEU A 101 10.91 9.14 5.82
C LEU A 101 9.89 9.07 6.96
N ASP A 102 9.40 10.23 7.39
CA ASP A 102 8.22 10.30 8.25
C ASP A 102 6.96 10.36 7.36
N PRO A 103 6.09 9.33 7.37
CA PRO A 103 4.93 9.32 6.50
C PRO A 103 3.94 10.44 6.79
N GLU A 104 3.85 10.93 8.03
CA GLU A 104 2.96 12.03 8.40
C GLU A 104 3.48 13.35 7.84
N ASP A 105 4.78 13.62 8.00
CA ASP A 105 5.41 14.83 7.45
C ASP A 105 5.36 14.86 5.91
N VAL A 106 5.66 13.72 5.26
CA VAL A 106 5.55 13.59 3.79
C VAL A 106 4.11 13.78 3.33
N SER A 107 3.12 13.29 4.09
CA SER A 107 1.71 13.51 3.79
C SER A 107 1.34 14.99 3.90
N GLY A 108 1.85 15.70 4.91
CA GLY A 108 1.68 17.14 5.07
C GLY A 108 2.25 17.91 3.87
N HIS A 109 3.49 17.60 3.48
CA HIS A 109 4.12 18.17 2.29
C HIS A 109 3.31 17.93 1.03
N LYS A 110 2.91 16.68 0.77
CA LYS A 110 2.10 16.33 -0.39
C LYS A 110 0.76 17.06 -0.41
N HIS A 111 0.14 17.27 0.75
CA HIS A 111 -1.10 18.03 0.84
C HIS A 111 -0.91 19.50 0.44
N SER A 112 0.23 20.11 0.80
CA SER A 112 0.55 21.50 0.48
C SER A 112 1.04 21.71 -0.96
N THR A 113 1.83 20.78 -1.52
CA THR A 113 2.47 20.94 -2.84
C THR A 113 1.78 20.15 -3.96
N GLY A 114 0.90 19.21 -3.58
CA GLY A 114 0.27 18.27 -4.50
C GLY A 114 1.19 17.14 -4.97
N SER A 115 2.37 16.95 -4.37
CA SER A 115 3.24 15.80 -4.65
C SER A 115 4.20 15.47 -3.51
N VAL A 116 4.68 14.23 -3.43
CA VAL A 116 5.78 13.84 -2.54
C VAL A 116 7.13 14.43 -2.99
N ARG A 117 7.27 14.80 -4.26
CA ARG A 117 8.52 15.35 -4.82
C ARG A 117 8.95 16.63 -4.11
N ASP A 118 10.25 16.86 -4.10
CA ASP A 118 10.90 18.01 -3.48
C ASP A 118 10.65 18.08 -1.96
N TYR A 119 10.39 16.94 -1.33
CA TYR A 119 10.31 16.83 0.13
C TYR A 119 11.67 17.16 0.75
N PRO A 120 11.75 18.11 1.70
CA PRO A 120 13.01 18.51 2.30
C PRO A 120 13.77 17.34 2.95
N GLY A 121 15.04 17.18 2.60
CA GLY A 121 15.88 16.12 3.15
C GLY A 121 15.69 14.74 2.50
N ALA A 122 14.96 14.66 1.39
CA ALA A 122 14.90 13.47 0.54
C ALA A 122 15.39 13.78 -0.88
N GLU A 123 15.93 12.76 -1.53
CA GLU A 123 16.33 12.79 -2.94
C GLU A 123 15.14 12.44 -3.82
N ASN A 124 14.96 13.18 -4.92
CA ASN A 124 13.95 12.82 -5.90
C ASN A 124 14.43 11.62 -6.73
N LEU A 125 13.54 10.65 -6.92
CA LEU A 125 13.72 9.51 -7.82
C LEU A 125 12.57 9.43 -8.83
N THR A 126 12.76 8.64 -9.86
CA THR A 126 11.70 8.12 -10.72
C THR A 126 10.95 6.97 -10.05
N ASN A 127 9.77 6.62 -10.58
CA ASN A 127 9.00 5.50 -10.07
C ASN A 127 9.65 4.16 -10.40
N GLU A 128 10.36 4.11 -11.53
CA GLU A 128 11.22 3.01 -11.96
C GLU A 128 12.34 2.78 -10.96
N GLU A 129 13.12 3.83 -10.64
CA GLU A 129 14.21 3.73 -9.66
C GLU A 129 13.71 3.26 -8.28
N LEU A 130 12.54 3.74 -7.82
CA LEU A 130 11.98 3.28 -6.53
C LEU A 130 11.73 1.77 -6.52
N ARG A 131 11.23 1.19 -7.62
CA ARG A 131 10.94 -0.26 -7.73
C ARG A 131 12.21 -1.11 -7.69
N GLU A 132 13.33 -0.56 -8.13
CA GLU A 132 14.62 -1.24 -8.24
C GLU A 132 15.55 -1.00 -7.04
N LEU A 133 15.08 -0.26 -6.03
CA LEU A 133 15.82 -0.02 -4.80
C LEU A 133 16.14 -1.33 -4.09
N ASP A 134 17.35 -1.38 -3.52
CA ASP A 134 17.73 -2.43 -2.59
C ASP A 134 17.04 -2.20 -1.25
N VAL A 135 15.92 -2.90 -1.04
CA VAL A 135 15.10 -2.85 0.17
C VAL A 135 14.67 -4.25 0.57
N GLU A 136 14.29 -4.47 1.81
CA GLU A 136 13.78 -5.77 2.24
C GLU A 136 12.33 -5.98 1.76
N ILE A 137 11.52 -4.91 1.74
CA ILE A 137 10.09 -4.97 1.43
C ILE A 137 9.73 -3.89 0.39
N LEU A 138 9.14 -4.31 -0.72
CA LEU A 138 8.54 -3.43 -1.73
C LEU A 138 7.01 -3.57 -1.68
N ILE A 139 6.30 -2.43 -1.63
CA ILE A 139 4.83 -2.38 -1.53
C ILE A 139 4.26 -1.62 -2.74
N PRO A 140 3.84 -2.32 -3.81
CA PRO A 140 3.00 -1.75 -4.86
C PRO A 140 1.61 -1.38 -4.34
N ALA A 141 1.25 -0.09 -4.31
CA ALA A 141 0.00 0.42 -3.75
C ALA A 141 -0.69 1.48 -4.63
N SER A 142 -0.43 1.49 -5.94
CA SER A 142 -1.07 2.41 -6.89
C SER A 142 -1.73 1.71 -8.08
N LEU A 143 -0.99 1.49 -9.16
CA LEU A 143 -1.50 1.05 -10.47
C LEU A 143 -1.26 -0.44 -10.70
N GLU A 144 -2.04 -0.99 -11.62
CA GLU A 144 -1.87 -2.33 -12.18
C GLU A 144 -0.67 -2.39 -13.13
N ASN A 145 -0.13 -3.60 -13.34
CA ASN A 145 0.91 -3.92 -14.33
C ASN A 145 2.16 -3.00 -14.27
N ILE A 146 2.55 -2.56 -13.07
CA ILE A 146 3.77 -1.77 -12.88
C ILE A 146 5.01 -2.64 -12.78
N ILE A 147 4.85 -3.94 -12.50
CA ILE A 147 5.92 -4.93 -12.49
C ILE A 147 5.67 -5.89 -13.64
N THR A 148 6.58 -5.88 -14.61
CA THR A 148 6.46 -6.61 -15.89
C THR A 148 7.72 -7.43 -16.14
N GLU A 149 7.73 -8.20 -17.22
CA GLU A 149 8.92 -8.94 -17.67
C GLU A 149 10.17 -8.04 -17.85
N GLU A 150 9.95 -6.78 -18.21
CA GLU A 150 11.02 -5.82 -18.51
C GLU A 150 11.77 -5.37 -17.25
N ASN A 151 11.09 -5.25 -16.10
CA ASN A 151 11.66 -4.66 -14.89
C ASN A 151 11.77 -5.62 -13.70
N ALA A 152 11.05 -6.75 -13.70
CA ALA A 152 11.10 -7.74 -12.62
C ALA A 152 12.53 -8.26 -12.36
N GLY A 153 13.36 -8.31 -13.41
CA GLY A 153 14.78 -8.65 -13.33
C GLY A 153 15.60 -7.71 -12.44
N ASN A 154 15.19 -6.45 -12.29
CA ASN A 154 15.93 -5.42 -11.55
C ASN A 154 15.47 -5.27 -10.09
N ILE A 155 14.30 -5.82 -9.72
CA ILE A 155 13.77 -5.72 -8.37
C ILE A 155 14.66 -6.48 -7.38
N LYS A 156 15.12 -5.81 -6.33
CA LYS A 156 16.03 -6.38 -5.30
C LYS A 156 15.32 -6.77 -4.01
N ALA A 157 14.02 -6.50 -3.92
CA ALA A 157 13.23 -6.76 -2.74
C ALA A 157 13.20 -8.23 -2.34
N ARG A 158 13.23 -8.52 -1.03
CA ARG A 158 13.05 -9.90 -0.53
C ARG A 158 11.58 -10.27 -0.42
N ILE A 159 10.72 -9.29 -0.08
CA ILE A 159 9.27 -9.42 -0.06
C ILE A 159 8.68 -8.41 -1.04
N LEU A 160 7.78 -8.88 -1.91
CA LEU A 160 6.90 -8.04 -2.71
C LEU A 160 5.48 -8.17 -2.17
N ALA A 161 4.91 -7.09 -1.63
CA ALA A 161 3.57 -7.11 -1.05
C ALA A 161 2.59 -6.28 -1.89
N GLU A 162 1.78 -6.97 -2.68
CA GLU A 162 0.80 -6.37 -3.59
C GLU A 162 -0.40 -5.75 -2.84
N MET A 163 -0.40 -4.43 -2.71
CA MET A 163 -1.47 -3.64 -2.11
C MET A 163 -2.31 -2.86 -3.14
N ALA A 164 -2.07 -3.11 -4.42
CA ALA A 164 -2.91 -2.70 -5.55
C ALA A 164 -3.55 -3.95 -6.17
N ASN A 165 -4.52 -3.77 -7.06
CA ASN A 165 -5.08 -4.89 -7.83
C ASN A 165 -4.16 -5.17 -9.02
N GLY A 166 -3.66 -6.40 -9.14
CA GLY A 166 -2.80 -6.85 -10.25
C GLY A 166 -1.60 -5.94 -10.55
N PRO A 167 -0.74 -5.56 -9.58
CA PRO A 167 0.43 -4.72 -9.86
C PRO A 167 1.52 -5.46 -10.66
N THR A 168 1.50 -6.80 -10.68
CA THR A 168 2.50 -7.67 -11.30
C THR A 168 1.88 -8.49 -12.42
N THR A 169 2.53 -8.56 -13.58
CA THR A 169 2.11 -9.47 -14.67
C THR A 169 2.56 -10.90 -14.40
N VAL A 170 1.95 -11.87 -15.08
CA VAL A 170 2.28 -13.30 -14.94
C VAL A 170 3.76 -13.56 -15.27
N GLU A 171 4.28 -12.89 -16.29
CA GLU A 171 5.68 -13.00 -16.71
C GLU A 171 6.63 -12.36 -15.69
N GLY A 172 6.26 -11.21 -15.13
CA GLY A 172 7.00 -10.56 -14.05
C GLY A 172 7.05 -11.43 -12.78
N GLU A 173 5.93 -12.06 -12.43
CA GLU A 173 5.83 -12.97 -11.29
C GLU A 173 6.76 -14.19 -11.46
N ALA A 174 6.81 -14.77 -12.65
CA ALA A 174 7.70 -15.89 -12.95
C ALA A 174 9.18 -15.53 -12.73
N ILE A 175 9.60 -14.34 -13.16
CA ILE A 175 10.96 -13.84 -12.95
C ILE A 175 11.24 -13.63 -11.46
N LEU A 176 10.34 -12.99 -10.73
CA LEU A 176 10.49 -12.73 -9.30
C LEU A 176 10.57 -14.04 -8.48
N ASN A 177 9.71 -15.01 -8.79
CA ASN A 177 9.74 -16.34 -8.16
C ASN A 177 11.07 -17.06 -8.44
N SER A 178 11.58 -16.99 -9.67
CA SER A 178 12.88 -17.59 -10.03
C SER A 178 14.06 -16.98 -9.26
N LYS A 179 13.93 -15.70 -8.84
CA LYS A 179 14.90 -14.98 -8.01
C LYS A 179 14.73 -15.22 -6.52
N GLY A 180 13.70 -15.97 -6.12
CA GLY A 180 13.39 -16.23 -4.71
C GLY A 180 12.76 -15.04 -3.97
N VAL A 181 12.18 -14.08 -4.69
CA VAL A 181 11.39 -13.00 -4.08
C VAL A 181 10.10 -13.59 -3.53
N HIS A 182 9.78 -13.30 -2.26
CA HIS A 182 8.55 -13.77 -1.64
C HIS A 182 7.38 -12.84 -1.99
N ILE A 183 6.50 -13.29 -2.88
CA ILE A 183 5.36 -12.49 -3.35
C ILE A 183 4.14 -12.77 -2.47
N ILE A 184 3.55 -11.70 -1.94
CA ILE A 184 2.28 -11.73 -1.22
C ILE A 184 1.19 -11.19 -2.18
N PRO A 185 0.33 -12.07 -2.71
CA PRO A 185 -0.63 -11.69 -3.74
C PRO A 185 -1.70 -10.75 -3.19
N ASP A 186 -2.22 -9.89 -4.06
CA ASP A 186 -3.21 -8.87 -3.74
C ASP A 186 -4.45 -9.43 -3.00
N ILE A 187 -4.95 -10.60 -3.41
CA ILE A 187 -6.14 -11.25 -2.89
C ILE A 187 -6.12 -11.44 -1.37
N LEU A 188 -4.94 -11.62 -0.77
CA LEU A 188 -4.80 -11.78 0.68
C LEU A 188 -4.94 -10.45 1.43
N GLN A 189 -4.54 -9.34 0.80
CA GLN A 189 -4.47 -8.04 1.43
C GLN A 189 -5.82 -7.33 1.45
N TRP A 190 -6.63 -7.54 0.41
CA TRP A 190 -7.97 -6.98 0.32
C TRP A 190 -8.98 -7.61 1.28
N ARG A 191 -8.77 -8.87 1.69
CA ARG A 191 -9.71 -9.63 2.54
C ARG A 191 -10.15 -8.89 3.79
N ARG A 192 -9.29 -8.04 4.38
CA ARG A 192 -9.65 -7.31 5.60
C ARG A 192 -10.55 -6.10 5.35
N SER A 193 -10.36 -5.38 4.24
CA SER A 193 -11.33 -4.36 3.81
C SER A 193 -12.70 -4.99 3.52
N TYR A 194 -12.72 -6.24 3.05
CA TYR A 194 -13.93 -7.04 2.95
C TYR A 194 -14.44 -7.56 4.32
N CYS A 195 -13.58 -7.80 5.31
CA CYS A 195 -14.03 -8.15 6.67
C CYS A 195 -14.70 -6.98 7.41
N PHE A 196 -14.32 -5.72 7.14
CA PHE A 196 -14.99 -4.53 7.69
C PHE A 196 -16.27 -4.12 6.93
N ILE A 197 -16.79 -4.99 6.06
CA ILE A 197 -18.09 -4.81 5.38
C ILE A 197 -19.26 -5.02 6.36
N PHE A 198 -19.03 -5.67 7.50
CA PHE A 198 -20.04 -5.96 8.51
C PHE A 198 -19.75 -5.26 9.84
#